data_AF-A0A7K2Y3H2-F1
#
_entry.id   AF-A0A7K2Y3H2-F1
#
_cell.length_a   1.000
_cell.length_b   1.000
_cell.length_c   1.000
_cell.angle_alpha   90.00
_cell.angle_beta   90.00
_cell.angle_gamma   90.00
#
_symmetry.space_group_name_H-M   'P 1'
#
loop_
_entity.id
_entity.type
_entity.pdbx_description
1 polymer ?
#
loop_
_entity_poly.entity_id
_entity_poly.type
_entity_poly.pdbx_seq_one_letter_code
_entity_poly.pdbx_strand_id
1 'polypeptide(L)'
;MANTSHRALRLLSLLGSGRQWSLRELAGRLGTSERTARRDIETLRALDYPIATVHGPDGGYRLGTGRTLPPLLFDHDQALAVAVALQTAPSAMFGLRDDAARALAALHQVMPPALRASMESLRLTRLQNYWEFPAPPIDPAALTAVGTAVRHRHLLVTETLRPDGTLPEPGDPDHLPAHRIEPHHLVYWAARWYLVAYDLTDDEWRVRRVDRLHARPTTQCFAARALPHPDLAHFVMSTHDRGDTPAVWECTGTARLNLPAHIVARWAPGGSVVEHLDSEYCRLTLGAWSWAGIAGILATFDTELSELHPPELVHACRRLTRRWASIADAENLDPSHE
;
A
#
# COMPACT_ATOMS: atom_id res chain seq x y z
N MET A 1 -30.31 -0.12 37.75
CA MET A 1 -29.50 0.50 36.66
C MET A 1 -28.65 -0.52 35.90
N ALA A 2 -27.99 -1.49 36.55
CA ALA A 2 -27.20 -2.53 35.88
C ALA A 2 -27.92 -3.28 34.74
N ASN A 3 -29.22 -3.54 34.90
CA ASN A 3 -30.01 -4.28 33.91
C ASN A 3 -30.29 -3.48 32.62
N THR A 4 -30.23 -2.14 32.66
CA THR A 4 -30.40 -1.27 31.48
C THR A 4 -29.09 -1.15 30.71
N SER A 5 -27.96 -0.94 31.41
CA SER A 5 -26.63 -0.87 30.78
C SER A 5 -26.23 -2.19 30.13
N HIS A 6 -26.48 -3.32 30.81
CA HIS A 6 -26.27 -4.65 30.24
C HIS A 6 -27.10 -4.87 28.96
N ARG A 7 -28.35 -4.42 28.96
CA ARG A 7 -29.25 -4.55 27.80
C ARG A 7 -28.84 -3.66 26.64
N ALA A 8 -28.37 -2.44 26.90
CA ALA A 8 -27.84 -1.54 25.88
C ALA A 8 -26.58 -2.13 25.21
N LEU A 9 -25.64 -2.68 26.00
CA LEU A 9 -24.45 -3.37 25.48
C LEU A 9 -24.82 -4.61 24.67
N ARG A 10 -25.79 -5.40 25.13
CA ARG A 10 -26.29 -6.57 24.40
C ARG A 10 -26.99 -6.18 23.10
N LEU A 11 -27.76 -5.09 23.10
CA LEU A 11 -28.37 -4.52 21.90
C LEU A 11 -27.31 -4.05 20.90
N LEU A 12 -26.25 -3.37 21.35
CA LEU A 12 -25.12 -2.99 20.52
C LEU A 12 -24.41 -4.20 19.90
N SER A 13 -24.16 -5.24 20.69
CA SER A 13 -23.56 -6.49 20.20
C SER A 13 -24.41 -7.17 19.13
N LEU A 14 -25.75 -7.18 19.29
CA LEU A 14 -26.67 -7.71 18.28
C LEU A 14 -26.62 -6.89 16.98
N LEU A 15 -26.70 -5.55 17.08
CA LEU A 15 -26.66 -4.64 15.93
C LEU A 15 -25.29 -4.63 15.22
N GLY A 16 -24.19 -4.89 15.96
CA GLY A 16 -22.82 -4.94 15.45
C GLY A 16 -22.50 -6.15 14.56
N SER A 17 -23.37 -7.17 14.53
CA SER A 17 -23.21 -8.35 13.65
C SER A 17 -23.39 -8.06 12.15
N GLY A 18 -23.69 -6.80 11.77
CA GLY A 18 -23.94 -6.39 10.38
C GLY A 18 -25.28 -6.85 9.80
N ARG A 19 -25.97 -7.79 10.48
CA ARG A 19 -27.30 -8.27 10.16
C ARG A 19 -28.37 -7.24 10.53
N GLN A 20 -29.45 -7.19 9.74
CA GLN A 20 -30.67 -6.44 10.05
C GLN A 20 -31.56 -7.25 11.00
N TRP A 21 -32.12 -6.57 12.01
CA TRP A 21 -32.98 -7.18 13.02
C TRP A 21 -34.34 -6.50 13.08
N SER A 22 -35.42 -7.26 13.04
CA SER A 22 -36.75 -6.71 13.34
C SER A 22 -36.85 -6.33 14.82
N LEU A 23 -37.78 -5.41 15.15
CA LEU A 23 -38.01 -5.01 16.55
C LEU A 23 -38.40 -6.20 17.43
N ARG A 24 -39.18 -7.12 16.87
CA ARG A 24 -39.65 -8.34 17.54
C ARG A 24 -38.52 -9.31 17.86
N GLU A 25 -37.60 -9.53 16.92
CA GLU A 25 -36.41 -10.37 17.17
C GLU A 25 -35.50 -9.77 18.23
N LEU A 26 -35.28 -8.44 18.20
CA LEU A 26 -34.50 -7.75 19.22
C LEU A 26 -35.15 -7.90 20.60
N ALA A 27 -36.45 -7.66 20.71
CA ALA A 27 -37.21 -7.81 21.95
C ALA A 27 -37.09 -9.25 22.50
N GLY A 28 -37.27 -10.26 21.64
CA GLY A 28 -37.13 -11.67 22.02
C GLY A 28 -35.74 -12.03 22.52
N ARG A 29 -34.68 -11.58 21.84
CA ARG A 29 -33.29 -11.85 22.25
C ARG A 29 -32.84 -11.10 23.49
N LEU A 30 -33.37 -9.89 23.69
CA LEU A 30 -33.12 -9.09 24.88
C LEU A 30 -33.97 -9.55 26.09
N GLY A 31 -35.00 -10.37 25.86
CA GLY A 31 -35.93 -10.81 26.89
C GLY A 31 -36.83 -9.67 27.39
N THR A 32 -37.20 -8.73 26.51
CA THR A 32 -37.98 -7.54 26.86
C THR A 32 -39.18 -7.32 25.93
N SER A 33 -40.01 -6.32 26.23
CA SER A 33 -41.10 -5.91 25.33
C SER A 33 -40.56 -5.11 24.13
N GLU A 34 -41.28 -5.11 23.01
CA GLU A 34 -40.95 -4.27 21.84
C GLU A 34 -40.89 -2.77 22.20
N ARG A 35 -41.71 -2.30 23.15
CA ARG A 35 -41.68 -0.93 23.67
C ARG A 35 -40.36 -0.63 24.37
N THR A 36 -39.86 -1.58 25.18
CA THR A 36 -38.58 -1.45 25.89
C THR A 36 -37.42 -1.48 24.90
N ALA A 37 -37.41 -2.43 23.97
CA ALA A 37 -36.38 -2.51 22.93
C ALA A 37 -36.32 -1.22 22.09
N ARG A 38 -37.47 -0.64 21.71
CA ARG A 38 -37.51 0.65 21.03
C ARG A 38 -36.91 1.78 21.87
N ARG A 39 -37.21 1.83 23.16
CA ARG A 39 -36.64 2.82 24.07
C ARG A 39 -35.12 2.66 24.21
N ASP A 40 -34.62 1.43 24.25
CA ASP A 40 -33.17 1.17 24.31
C ASP A 40 -32.49 1.60 22.99
N ILE A 41 -33.12 1.37 21.83
CA ILE A 41 -32.64 1.86 20.52
C ILE A 41 -32.54 3.40 20.51
N GLU A 42 -33.58 4.09 20.97
CA GLU A 42 -33.55 5.57 21.05
C GLU A 42 -32.51 6.07 22.06
N THR A 43 -32.28 5.33 23.15
CA THR A 43 -31.23 5.65 24.11
C THR A 43 -29.84 5.55 23.46
N LEU A 44 -29.60 4.51 22.65
CA LEU A 44 -28.35 4.38 21.90
C LEU A 44 -28.20 5.48 20.84
N ARG A 45 -29.26 5.85 20.12
CA ARG A 45 -29.24 6.97 19.17
C ARG A 45 -28.89 8.30 19.84
N ALA A 46 -29.42 8.53 21.04
CA ALA A 46 -29.10 9.72 21.84
C ALA A 46 -27.64 9.75 22.35
N LEU A 47 -26.94 8.60 22.31
CA LEU A 47 -25.51 8.45 22.57
C LEU A 47 -24.69 8.43 21.27
N ASP A 48 -25.22 9.02 20.19
CA ASP A 48 -24.61 9.12 18.86
C ASP A 48 -24.29 7.78 18.17
N TYR A 49 -24.90 6.67 18.61
CA TYR A 49 -24.82 5.43 17.86
C TYR A 49 -25.66 5.53 16.58
N PRO A 50 -25.05 5.35 15.39
CA PRO A 50 -25.76 5.39 14.13
C PRO A 50 -26.63 4.15 14.01
N ILE A 51 -27.90 4.19 14.41
CA ILE A 51 -28.82 3.06 14.19
C ILE A 51 -29.75 3.43 13.06
N ALA A 52 -29.60 2.77 11.91
CA ALA A 52 -30.43 2.96 10.74
C ALA A 52 -31.73 2.14 10.86
N THR A 53 -32.85 2.75 10.45
CA THR A 53 -34.12 2.05 10.23
C THR A 53 -34.20 1.67 8.75
N VAL A 54 -34.41 0.40 8.45
CA VAL A 54 -34.70 -0.07 7.09
C VAL A 54 -36.20 -0.29 6.99
N HIS A 55 -36.86 0.35 6.02
CA HIS A 55 -38.31 0.23 5.81
C HIS A 55 -38.63 -0.92 4.84
N GLY A 56 -39.78 -1.58 5.03
CA GLY A 56 -40.26 -2.67 4.16
C GLY A 56 -40.84 -3.86 4.95
N PRO A 57 -41.31 -4.92 4.28
CA PRO A 57 -41.86 -6.14 4.90
C PRO A 57 -40.84 -6.86 5.79
N ASP A 58 -39.57 -6.84 5.39
CA ASP A 58 -38.42 -7.34 6.17
C ASP A 58 -37.72 -6.22 6.95
N GLY A 59 -38.37 -5.07 7.10
CA GLY A 59 -37.82 -3.86 7.72
C GLY A 59 -37.34 -4.10 9.16
N GLY A 60 -36.35 -3.31 9.59
CA GLY A 60 -35.71 -3.52 10.88
C GLY A 60 -34.67 -2.47 11.23
N TYR A 61 -33.87 -2.78 12.23
CA TYR A 61 -32.80 -1.96 12.75
C TYR A 61 -31.46 -2.61 12.46
N ARG A 62 -30.50 -1.77 12.08
CA ARG A 62 -29.11 -2.13 11.82
C ARG A 62 -28.22 -1.00 12.33
N LEU A 63 -27.01 -1.32 12.76
CA LEU A 63 -25.99 -0.30 12.97
C LEU A 63 -25.61 0.32 11.60
N GLY A 64 -25.94 1.59 11.43
CA GLY A 64 -25.56 2.41 10.28
C GLY A 64 -24.09 2.83 10.34
N THR A 65 -23.67 3.54 9.30
CA THR A 65 -22.31 4.08 9.17
C THR A 65 -22.24 5.45 9.84
N GLY A 66 -21.70 5.52 11.05
CA GLY A 66 -21.40 6.77 11.75
C GLY A 66 -20.06 7.36 11.34
N ARG A 67 -19.72 8.55 11.84
CA ARG A 67 -18.39 9.18 11.64
C ARG A 67 -17.26 8.47 12.40
N THR A 68 -17.60 7.72 13.43
CA THR A 68 -16.68 6.94 14.25
C THR A 68 -17.07 5.47 14.19
N LEU A 69 -16.06 4.60 14.33
CA LEU A 69 -16.31 3.17 14.50
C LEU A 69 -17.04 2.96 15.85
N PRO A 70 -18.12 2.18 15.89
CA PRO A 70 -18.73 1.77 17.15
C PRO A 70 -17.73 0.90 17.95
N PRO A 71 -17.91 0.70 19.27
CA PRO A 71 -17.07 -0.18 20.06
C PRO A 71 -17.05 -1.59 19.44
N LEU A 72 -15.85 -2.03 19.06
CA LEU A 72 -15.62 -3.35 18.49
C LEU A 72 -15.24 -4.30 19.62
N LEU A 73 -15.80 -5.51 19.57
CA LEU A 73 -15.39 -6.60 20.45
C LEU A 73 -14.33 -7.41 19.70
N PHE A 74 -13.09 -7.36 20.19
CA PHE A 74 -12.02 -8.24 19.74
C PHE A 74 -11.90 -9.42 20.69
N ASP A 75 -11.72 -10.61 20.14
CA ASP A 75 -11.19 -11.72 20.93
C ASP A 75 -9.69 -11.51 21.24
N HIS A 76 -9.10 -12.42 22.02
CA HIS A 76 -7.71 -12.32 22.44
C HIS A 76 -6.74 -12.27 21.26
N ASP A 77 -6.92 -13.15 20.28
CA ASP A 77 -6.03 -13.31 19.13
C ASP A 77 -6.15 -12.12 18.17
N GLN A 78 -7.37 -11.63 17.94
CA GLN A 78 -7.66 -10.45 17.14
C GLN A 78 -7.04 -9.19 17.75
N ALA A 79 -7.18 -9.00 19.06
CA ALA A 79 -6.63 -7.83 19.73
C ALA A 79 -5.10 -7.81 19.66
N LEU A 80 -4.47 -8.98 19.83
CA LEU A 80 -3.03 -9.14 19.68
C LEU A 80 -2.57 -8.88 18.24
N ALA A 81 -3.27 -9.45 17.25
CA ALA A 81 -2.96 -9.25 15.84
C ALA A 81 -3.04 -7.77 15.43
N VAL A 82 -4.08 -7.05 15.86
CA VAL A 82 -4.23 -5.61 15.61
C VAL A 82 -3.11 -4.82 16.30
N ALA A 83 -2.78 -5.15 17.56
CA ALA A 83 -1.70 -4.47 18.26
C ALA A 83 -0.34 -4.64 17.56
N VAL A 84 -0.02 -5.84 17.09
CA VAL A 84 1.20 -6.11 16.32
C VAL A 84 1.17 -5.39 14.97
N ALA A 85 0.05 -5.42 14.24
CA ALA A 85 -0.10 -4.73 12.96
C ALA A 85 0.08 -3.21 13.07
N LEU A 86 -0.40 -2.60 14.16
CA LEU A 86 -0.19 -1.17 14.43
C LEU A 86 1.28 -0.83 14.73
N GLN A 87 2.01 -1.73 15.39
CA GLN A 87 3.46 -1.57 15.64
C GLN A 87 4.32 -1.76 14.37
N THR A 88 3.85 -2.56 13.41
CA THR A 88 4.57 -2.86 12.16
C THR A 88 4.09 -2.05 10.96
N ALA A 89 3.03 -1.26 11.12
CA ALA A 89 2.42 -0.46 10.07
C ALA A 89 3.46 0.38 9.31
N PRO A 90 3.56 0.27 7.98
CA PRO A 90 4.53 1.04 7.20
C PRO A 90 4.21 2.53 7.21
N SER A 91 5.24 3.37 7.12
CA SER A 91 5.10 4.83 6.96
C SER A 91 4.70 5.22 5.54
N ALA A 92 3.65 4.59 5.00
CA ALA A 92 3.23 4.74 3.60
C ALA A 92 2.29 5.93 3.35
N MET A 93 1.78 6.56 4.41
CA MET A 93 0.82 7.66 4.37
C MET A 93 1.16 8.65 5.50
N PHE A 94 1.03 9.95 5.24
CA PHE A 94 1.27 10.98 6.26
C PHE A 94 0.34 10.79 7.46
N GLY A 95 0.87 10.99 8.67
CA GLY A 95 0.11 10.85 9.92
C GLY A 95 -0.19 9.40 10.33
N LEU A 96 -0.07 8.42 9.44
CA LEU A 96 -0.46 7.02 9.71
C LEU A 96 0.28 6.43 10.92
N ARG A 97 1.57 6.75 11.08
CA ARG A 97 2.36 6.28 12.23
C ARG A 97 1.82 6.85 13.55
N ASP A 98 1.52 8.14 13.59
CA ASP A 98 1.02 8.80 14.79
C ASP A 98 -0.41 8.35 15.11
N ASP A 99 -1.23 8.15 14.07
CA ASP A 99 -2.58 7.61 14.18
C ASP A 99 -2.56 6.16 14.67
N ALA A 100 -1.65 5.33 14.16
CA ALA A 100 -1.45 3.96 14.62
C ALA A 100 -0.98 3.92 16.08
N ALA A 101 -0.08 4.82 16.48
CA ALA A 101 0.35 4.95 17.87
C ALA A 101 -0.80 5.36 18.80
N ARG A 102 -1.65 6.32 18.39
CA ARG A 102 -2.85 6.71 19.14
C ARG A 102 -3.87 5.57 19.22
N ALA A 103 -4.09 4.83 18.14
CA ALA A 103 -4.96 3.66 18.11
C ALA A 103 -4.45 2.55 19.04
N LEU A 104 -3.15 2.28 19.04
CA LEU A 104 -2.52 1.30 19.93
C LEU A 104 -2.66 1.72 21.40
N ALA A 105 -2.46 3.00 21.71
CA ALA A 105 -2.66 3.55 23.06
C ALA A 105 -4.12 3.42 23.51
N ALA A 106 -5.10 3.71 22.65
CA ALA A 106 -6.51 3.51 22.95
C ALA A 106 -6.86 2.04 23.19
N LEU A 107 -6.28 1.13 22.41
CA LEU A 107 -6.44 -0.31 22.60
C LEU A 107 -5.88 -0.75 23.97
N HIS A 108 -4.66 -0.34 24.32
CA HIS A 108 -4.04 -0.61 25.63
C HIS A 108 -4.92 -0.24 26.83
N GLN A 109 -5.62 0.89 26.75
CA GLN A 109 -6.46 1.40 27.84
C GLN A 109 -7.65 0.47 28.14
N VAL A 110 -8.18 -0.21 27.12
CA VAL A 110 -9.36 -1.07 27.25
C VAL A 110 -9.02 -2.56 27.38
N MET A 111 -7.75 -2.95 27.23
CA MET A 111 -7.33 -4.35 27.35
C MET A 111 -7.45 -4.90 28.79
N PRO A 112 -7.94 -6.14 28.97
CA PRO A 112 -7.82 -6.86 30.24
C PRO A 112 -6.35 -7.12 30.63
N PRO A 113 -6.04 -7.30 31.93
CA PRO A 113 -4.67 -7.46 32.42
C PRO A 113 -3.86 -8.56 31.72
N ALA A 114 -4.47 -9.73 31.45
CA ALA A 114 -3.80 -10.85 30.80
C ALA A 114 -3.37 -10.53 29.36
N LEU A 115 -4.24 -9.84 28.61
CA LEU A 115 -3.94 -9.42 27.24
C LEU A 115 -2.88 -8.31 27.22
N ARG A 116 -2.95 -7.36 28.17
CA ARG A 116 -1.93 -6.32 28.32
C ARG A 116 -0.55 -6.93 28.60
N ALA A 117 -0.44 -7.87 29.53
CA ALA A 117 0.81 -8.56 29.82
C ALA A 117 1.35 -9.32 28.59
N SER A 118 0.47 -9.97 27.82
CA SER A 118 0.83 -10.69 26.59
C SER A 118 1.33 -9.77 25.48
N MET A 119 0.85 -8.53 25.44
CA MET A 119 1.29 -7.55 24.45
C MET A 119 2.51 -6.75 24.92
N GLU A 120 2.67 -6.51 26.22
CA GLU A 120 3.91 -5.91 26.78
C GLU A 120 5.14 -6.79 26.50
N SER A 121 4.99 -8.11 26.49
CA SER A 121 6.06 -9.04 26.07
C SER A 121 6.33 -8.99 24.55
N LEU A 122 5.40 -8.45 23.77
CA LEU A 122 5.48 -8.28 22.31
C LEU A 122 5.70 -6.82 21.91
N ARG A 123 6.35 -6.02 22.79
CA ARG A 123 6.78 -4.68 22.44
C ARG A 123 7.90 -4.77 21.39
N LEU A 124 7.61 -4.27 20.19
CA LEU A 124 8.53 -4.34 19.06
C LEU A 124 9.28 -3.02 18.91
N THR A 125 10.60 -3.11 18.74
CA THR A 125 11.40 -2.01 18.19
C THR A 125 11.53 -2.26 16.70
N ARG A 126 10.82 -1.48 15.89
CA ARG A 126 10.98 -1.54 14.44
C ARG A 126 12.32 -0.90 14.06
N LEU A 127 13.19 -1.70 13.46
CA LEU A 127 14.37 -1.20 12.77
C LEU A 127 14.03 -1.07 11.29
N GLN A 128 14.50 0.02 10.68
CA GLN A 128 14.40 0.15 9.23
C GLN A 128 15.50 -0.69 8.59
N ASN A 129 15.11 -1.57 7.67
CA ASN A 129 16.09 -2.19 6.79
C ASN A 129 16.57 -1.12 5.80
N TYR A 130 17.88 -0.90 5.70
CA TYR A 130 18.45 0.05 4.76
C TYR A 130 18.18 -0.35 3.29
N TRP A 131 17.80 -1.60 3.03
CA TRP A 131 17.38 -2.08 1.71
C TRP A 131 15.85 -2.01 1.49
N GLU A 132 15.09 -1.48 2.45
CA GLU A 132 13.70 -1.09 2.24
C GLU A 132 13.69 0.39 1.83
N PHE A 133 13.25 0.65 0.59
CA PHE A 133 13.28 1.98 -0.02
C PHE A 133 11.86 2.56 -0.16
N PRO A 134 11.17 2.85 0.97
CA PRO A 134 9.83 3.39 0.92
C PRO A 134 9.83 4.72 0.16
N ALA A 135 8.77 4.97 -0.60
CA ALA A 135 8.53 6.33 -1.05
C ALA A 135 8.23 7.23 0.16
N PRO A 136 8.40 8.56 0.02
CA PRO A 136 7.83 9.50 0.97
C PRO A 136 6.35 9.15 1.23
N PRO A 137 5.86 9.33 2.48
CA PRO A 137 4.46 9.10 2.77
C PRO A 137 3.57 9.93 1.84
N ILE A 138 2.44 9.38 1.40
CA ILE A 138 1.50 10.12 0.56
C ILE A 138 0.42 10.81 1.39
N ASP A 139 -0.14 11.91 0.87
CA ASP A 139 -1.30 12.58 1.45
C ASP A 139 -2.53 11.65 1.46
N PRO A 140 -3.19 11.45 2.63
CA PRO A 140 -4.45 10.73 2.72
C PRO A 140 -5.54 11.21 1.74
N ALA A 141 -5.58 12.51 1.42
CA ALA A 141 -6.54 13.08 0.49
C ALA A 141 -6.35 12.55 -0.93
N ALA A 142 -5.10 12.41 -1.39
CA ALA A 142 -4.78 11.84 -2.70
C ALA A 142 -5.22 10.37 -2.80
N LEU A 143 -4.92 9.57 -1.77
CA LEU A 143 -5.37 8.18 -1.71
C LEU A 143 -6.89 8.05 -1.65
N THR A 144 -7.57 8.94 -0.92
CA THR A 144 -9.03 8.97 -0.84
C THR A 144 -9.64 9.32 -2.20
N ALA A 145 -9.10 10.32 -2.90
CA ALA A 145 -9.57 10.71 -4.23
C ALA A 145 -9.45 9.56 -5.24
N VAL A 146 -8.28 8.92 -5.32
CA VAL A 146 -8.03 7.78 -6.22
C VAL A 146 -8.85 6.56 -5.82
N GLY A 147 -8.86 6.19 -4.53
CA GLY A 147 -9.61 5.04 -4.02
C GLY A 147 -11.11 5.17 -4.22
N THR A 148 -11.66 6.39 -4.06
CA THR A 148 -13.07 6.69 -4.35
C THR A 148 -13.36 6.50 -5.84
N ALA A 149 -12.51 7.04 -6.72
CA ALA A 149 -12.69 6.90 -8.16
C ALA A 149 -12.62 5.43 -8.62
N VAL A 150 -11.68 4.64 -8.09
CA VAL A 150 -11.61 3.18 -8.31
C VAL A 150 -12.90 2.49 -7.86
N ARG A 151 -13.34 2.75 -6.63
CA ARG A 151 -14.54 2.10 -6.04
C ARG A 151 -15.80 2.40 -6.84
N HIS A 152 -15.96 3.64 -7.27
CA HIS A 152 -17.16 4.11 -7.99
C HIS A 152 -17.04 4.01 -9.51
N ARG A 153 -15.88 3.58 -10.04
CA ARG A 153 -15.57 3.54 -11.47
C ARG A 153 -15.80 4.89 -12.16
N HIS A 154 -15.29 5.94 -11.55
CA HIS A 154 -15.29 7.27 -12.15
C HIS A 154 -13.96 7.55 -12.84
N LEU A 155 -14.00 8.23 -13.98
CA LEU A 155 -12.79 8.70 -14.66
C LEU A 155 -12.02 9.68 -13.77
N LEU A 156 -10.70 9.65 -13.92
CA LEU A 156 -9.80 10.66 -13.39
C LEU A 156 -9.20 11.45 -14.54
N VAL A 157 -9.01 12.75 -14.33
CA VAL A 157 -8.06 13.55 -15.10
C VAL A 157 -6.79 13.64 -14.26
N THR A 158 -5.66 13.21 -14.81
CA THR A 158 -4.39 13.16 -14.09
C THR A 158 -3.31 13.93 -14.79
N GLU A 159 -2.53 14.68 -14.02
CA GLU A 159 -1.27 15.27 -14.46
C GLU A 159 -0.12 14.63 -13.69
N THR A 160 1.07 14.64 -14.31
CA THR A 160 2.27 14.05 -13.72
C THR A 160 2.97 15.09 -12.85
N LEU A 161 3.20 14.74 -11.59
CA LEU A 161 3.99 15.53 -10.65
C LEU A 161 5.48 15.18 -10.77
N ARG A 162 6.33 16.17 -10.54
CA ARG A 162 7.78 16.01 -10.44
C ARG A 162 8.18 15.20 -9.20
N PRO A 163 9.46 14.75 -9.14
CA PRO A 163 10.03 14.10 -7.97
C PRO A 163 9.79 14.80 -6.63
N ASP A 164 9.73 16.13 -6.64
CA ASP A 164 9.52 17.00 -5.48
C ASP A 164 8.04 17.30 -5.18
N GLY A 165 7.11 16.73 -5.96
CA GLY A 165 5.66 16.92 -5.82
C GLY A 165 5.11 18.18 -6.49
N THR A 166 5.94 18.94 -7.21
CA THR A 166 5.49 20.13 -7.97
C THR A 166 4.88 19.73 -9.32
N LEU A 167 3.97 20.57 -9.82
CA LEU A 167 3.38 20.40 -11.14
C LEU A 167 4.20 21.20 -12.17
N PRO A 168 4.67 20.60 -13.28
CA PRO A 168 5.35 21.33 -14.35
C PRO A 168 4.44 22.39 -15.00
N GLU A 169 4.97 23.58 -15.27
CA GLU A 169 4.22 24.66 -15.90
C GLU A 169 4.21 24.53 -17.44
N PRO A 170 3.19 25.06 -18.15
CA PRO A 170 3.18 25.08 -19.61
C PRO A 170 4.42 25.81 -20.16
N GLY A 171 5.28 25.08 -20.86
CA GLY A 171 6.55 25.58 -21.40
C GLY A 171 7.79 24.95 -20.76
N ASP A 172 7.64 24.25 -19.63
CA ASP A 172 8.69 23.42 -19.07
C ASP A 172 8.95 22.20 -19.97
N PRO A 173 10.22 21.76 -20.12
CA PRO A 173 10.58 20.64 -21.00
C PRO A 173 9.97 19.30 -20.56
N ASP A 174 9.61 19.17 -19.28
CA ASP A 174 8.98 17.99 -18.68
C ASP A 174 7.46 18.14 -18.49
N HIS A 175 6.86 19.22 -19.02
CA HIS A 175 5.41 19.39 -19.01
C HIS A 175 4.74 18.39 -19.97
N LEU A 176 3.82 17.59 -19.42
CA LEU A 176 3.00 16.66 -20.17
C LEU A 176 1.52 17.08 -20.08
N PRO A 177 0.73 16.89 -21.16
CA PRO A 177 -0.69 17.18 -21.14
C PRO A 177 -1.41 16.30 -20.10
N ALA A 178 -2.56 16.77 -19.62
CA ALA A 178 -3.37 15.99 -18.70
C ALA A 178 -3.97 14.75 -19.39
N HIS A 179 -3.87 13.59 -18.73
CA HIS A 179 -4.39 12.31 -19.22
C HIS A 179 -5.78 12.03 -18.64
N ARG A 180 -6.68 11.47 -19.45
CA ARG A 180 -7.96 10.93 -18.97
C ARG A 180 -7.82 9.44 -18.78
N ILE A 181 -8.04 8.95 -17.56
CA ILE A 181 -7.81 7.55 -17.23
C ILE A 181 -9.03 6.90 -16.57
N GLU A 182 -9.20 5.61 -16.84
CA GLU A 182 -10.13 4.71 -16.17
C GLU A 182 -9.41 3.97 -15.03
N PRO A 183 -9.56 4.38 -13.75
CA PRO A 183 -8.84 3.77 -12.63
C PRO A 183 -9.44 2.42 -12.19
N HIS A 184 -8.67 1.33 -12.24
CA HIS A 184 -9.16 -0.02 -11.92
C HIS A 184 -8.73 -0.55 -10.56
N HIS A 185 -7.46 -0.33 -10.17
CA HIS A 185 -6.93 -0.85 -8.90
C HIS A 185 -6.01 0.16 -8.22
N LEU A 186 -6.18 0.31 -6.91
CA LEU A 186 -5.21 0.95 -6.03
C LEU A 186 -4.40 -0.16 -5.35
N VAL A 187 -3.09 -0.18 -5.59
CA VAL A 187 -2.18 -1.26 -5.19
C VAL A 187 -1.10 -0.71 -4.28
N TYR A 188 -0.78 -1.43 -3.22
CA TYR A 188 0.39 -1.16 -2.38
C TYR A 188 1.45 -2.24 -2.63
N TRP A 189 2.63 -1.84 -3.10
CA TRP A 189 3.73 -2.76 -3.41
C TRP A 189 5.08 -2.07 -3.19
N ALA A 190 6.08 -2.81 -2.70
CA ALA A 190 7.43 -2.30 -2.42
C ALA A 190 7.44 -0.96 -1.64
N ALA A 191 6.53 -0.83 -0.67
CA ALA A 191 6.31 0.37 0.12
C ALA A 191 5.89 1.64 -0.66
N ARG A 192 5.13 1.46 -1.74
CA ARG A 192 4.61 2.53 -2.61
C ARG A 192 3.18 2.24 -3.03
N TRP A 193 2.44 3.31 -3.35
CA TRP A 193 1.09 3.23 -3.88
C TRP A 193 1.11 3.38 -5.40
N TYR A 194 0.46 2.45 -6.09
CA TYR A 194 0.31 2.45 -7.54
C TYR A 194 -1.16 2.44 -7.92
N LEU A 195 -1.47 3.15 -9.00
CA LEU A 195 -2.74 3.11 -9.68
C LEU A 195 -2.58 2.30 -10.97
N VAL A 196 -3.37 1.24 -11.09
CA VAL A 196 -3.56 0.52 -12.35
C VAL A 196 -4.76 1.12 -13.07
N ALA A 197 -4.54 1.68 -14.25
CA ALA A 197 -5.56 2.38 -15.02
C ALA A 197 -5.41 2.14 -16.52
N TYR A 198 -6.51 2.27 -17.26
CA TYR A 198 -6.48 2.35 -18.72
C TYR A 198 -6.46 3.82 -19.13
N ASP A 199 -5.44 4.22 -19.89
CA ASP A 199 -5.26 5.58 -20.38
C ASP A 199 -6.03 5.76 -21.68
N LEU A 200 -6.98 6.71 -21.70
CA LEU A 200 -7.81 7.00 -22.87
C LEU A 200 -7.12 7.91 -23.88
N THR A 201 -6.02 8.54 -23.50
CA THR A 201 -5.22 9.37 -24.41
C THR A 201 -4.41 8.47 -25.34
N ASP A 202 -3.82 7.41 -24.78
CA ASP A 202 -2.88 6.53 -25.49
C ASP A 202 -3.47 5.14 -25.80
N ASP A 203 -4.69 4.85 -25.35
CA ASP A 203 -5.37 3.56 -25.47
C ASP A 203 -4.56 2.38 -24.89
N GLU A 204 -3.92 2.59 -23.74
CA GLU A 204 -3.03 1.61 -23.13
C GLU A 204 -3.24 1.45 -21.62
N TRP A 205 -2.97 0.25 -21.11
CA TRP A 205 -2.89 0.02 -19.68
C TRP A 205 -1.60 0.60 -19.11
N ARG A 206 -1.74 1.38 -18.04
CA ARG A 206 -0.62 2.00 -17.31
C ARG A 206 -0.67 1.63 -15.85
N VAL A 207 0.50 1.45 -15.26
CA VAL A 207 0.69 1.39 -13.80
C VAL A 207 1.48 2.63 -13.42
N ARG A 208 0.90 3.54 -12.63
CA ARG A 208 1.55 4.80 -12.25
C ARG A 208 1.57 4.97 -10.74
N ARG A 209 2.68 5.48 -10.22
CA ARG A 209 2.79 5.87 -8.81
C ARG A 209 1.80 6.96 -8.44
N VAL A 210 1.04 6.74 -7.37
CA VAL A 210 -0.01 7.68 -6.94
C VAL A 210 0.58 9.00 -6.44
N ASP A 211 1.75 8.96 -5.79
CA ASP A 211 2.46 10.15 -5.33
C ASP A 211 3.07 10.98 -6.48
N ARG A 212 3.00 10.48 -7.71
CA ARG A 212 3.37 11.19 -8.94
C ARG A 212 2.16 11.69 -9.73
N LEU A 213 0.95 11.59 -9.17
CA LEU A 213 -0.27 11.99 -9.85
C LEU A 213 -0.94 13.14 -9.11
N HIS A 214 -1.19 14.21 -9.83
CA HIS A 214 -2.23 15.16 -9.45
C HIS A 214 -3.55 14.67 -10.03
N ALA A 215 -4.34 13.96 -9.22
CA ALA A 215 -5.59 13.34 -9.65
C ALA A 215 -6.80 14.25 -9.38
N ARG A 216 -7.53 14.59 -10.44
CA ARG A 216 -8.80 15.32 -10.37
C ARG A 216 -9.98 14.37 -10.65
N PRO A 217 -10.85 14.11 -9.66
CA PRO A 217 -12.03 13.30 -9.85
C PRO A 217 -13.01 13.92 -10.85
N THR A 218 -13.67 13.05 -11.62
CA THR A 218 -14.81 13.43 -12.46
C THR A 218 -16.08 12.72 -11.98
N THR A 219 -17.22 13.06 -12.58
CA THR A 219 -18.50 12.37 -12.38
C THR A 219 -18.81 11.34 -13.48
N GLN A 220 -17.94 11.21 -14.49
CA GLN A 220 -18.17 10.30 -15.60
C GLN A 220 -17.80 8.88 -15.21
N CYS A 221 -18.76 7.95 -15.31
CA CYS A 221 -18.52 6.54 -15.05
C CYS A 221 -17.95 5.79 -16.27
N PHE A 222 -17.28 4.67 -16.02
CA PHE A 222 -16.85 3.74 -17.06
C PHE A 222 -17.20 2.28 -16.70
N ALA A 223 -17.24 1.41 -17.72
CA ALA A 223 -17.43 -0.02 -17.56
C ALA A 223 -16.08 -0.70 -17.30
N ALA A 224 -16.03 -1.67 -16.37
CA ALA A 224 -14.79 -2.36 -16.09
C ALA A 224 -14.24 -3.10 -17.32
N ARG A 225 -12.93 -2.94 -17.54
CA ARG A 225 -12.14 -3.60 -18.59
C ARG A 225 -11.41 -4.80 -17.99
N ALA A 226 -11.14 -5.79 -18.84
CA ALA A 226 -10.28 -6.90 -18.48
C ALA A 226 -8.82 -6.45 -18.48
N LEU A 227 -8.08 -6.82 -17.43
CA LEU A 227 -6.64 -6.59 -17.37
C LEU A 227 -5.92 -7.38 -18.48
N PRO A 228 -4.76 -6.90 -18.97
CA PRO A 228 -3.94 -7.64 -19.94
C PRO A 228 -3.49 -9.01 -19.42
N HIS A 229 -3.38 -9.16 -18.09
CA HIS A 229 -3.02 -10.39 -17.43
C HIS A 229 -4.03 -10.69 -16.30
N PRO A 230 -4.46 -11.96 -16.11
CA PRO A 230 -5.48 -12.30 -15.13
C PRO A 230 -5.02 -12.10 -13.66
N ASP A 231 -3.72 -12.24 -13.41
CA ASP A 231 -3.12 -11.93 -12.11
C ASP A 231 -2.63 -10.49 -12.06
N LEU A 232 -3.28 -9.68 -11.21
CA LEU A 232 -2.94 -8.29 -10.93
C LEU A 232 -1.53 -8.13 -10.38
N ALA A 233 -1.10 -9.03 -9.48
CA ALA A 233 0.22 -8.93 -8.87
C ALA A 233 1.31 -9.13 -9.92
N HIS A 234 1.18 -10.18 -10.74
CA HIS A 234 2.07 -10.40 -11.87
C HIS A 234 2.10 -9.22 -12.84
N PHE A 235 0.92 -8.67 -13.19
CA PHE A 235 0.85 -7.50 -14.07
C PHE A 235 1.68 -6.34 -13.51
N VAL A 236 1.38 -5.90 -12.28
CA VAL A 236 2.06 -4.77 -11.63
C VAL A 236 3.58 -4.99 -11.51
N MET A 237 4.00 -6.20 -11.10
CA MET A 237 5.42 -6.52 -10.93
C MET A 237 6.18 -6.51 -12.26
N SER A 238 5.53 -6.90 -13.36
CA SER A 238 6.14 -6.93 -14.70
C SER A 238 6.06 -5.60 -15.47
N THR A 239 5.20 -4.67 -15.08
CA THR A 239 5.10 -3.35 -15.74
C THR A 239 6.33 -2.50 -15.44
N HIS A 240 6.99 -1.98 -16.46
CA HIS A 240 8.11 -1.03 -16.38
C HIS A 240 7.59 0.42 -16.49
N ASP A 241 8.47 1.42 -16.41
CA ASP A 241 8.11 2.84 -16.57
C ASP A 241 6.97 3.35 -15.66
N ARG A 242 6.91 2.82 -14.43
CA ARG A 242 5.81 3.09 -13.48
C ARG A 242 5.83 4.50 -12.84
N GLY A 243 6.71 5.38 -13.30
CA GLY A 243 7.05 6.64 -12.64
C GLY A 243 7.88 6.46 -11.37
N ASP A 244 8.58 5.33 -11.26
CA ASP A 244 9.53 5.08 -10.18
C ASP A 244 10.67 6.11 -10.21
N THR A 245 11.25 6.38 -9.05
CA THR A 245 12.44 7.22 -8.91
C THR A 245 13.51 6.43 -8.18
N PRO A 246 14.81 6.59 -8.54
CA PRO A 246 15.87 5.94 -7.81
C PRO A 246 15.79 6.35 -6.33
N ALA A 247 16.00 5.38 -5.44
CA ALA A 247 16.16 5.71 -4.03
C ALA A 247 17.33 6.68 -3.85
N VAL A 248 17.21 7.63 -2.90
CA VAL A 248 18.27 8.59 -2.62
C VAL A 248 19.38 7.87 -1.85
N TRP A 249 20.54 7.73 -2.48
CA TRP A 249 21.73 7.08 -1.94
C TRP A 249 22.98 7.92 -2.22
N GLU A 250 24.05 7.60 -1.50
CA GLU A 250 25.39 8.14 -1.74
C GLU A 250 25.85 7.86 -3.17
N CYS A 251 25.51 6.69 -3.71
CA CYS A 251 25.79 6.31 -5.08
C CYS A 251 24.49 6.01 -5.82
N THR A 252 24.29 6.63 -6.98
CA THR A 252 23.24 6.27 -7.94
C THR A 252 23.90 5.96 -9.27
N GLY A 253 23.59 4.80 -9.84
CA GLY A 253 24.20 4.32 -11.06
C GLY A 253 23.17 3.73 -12.01
N THR A 254 23.53 3.70 -13.28
CA THR A 254 22.69 3.20 -14.37
C THR A 254 23.51 2.33 -15.31
N ALA A 255 22.86 1.34 -15.90
CA ALA A 255 23.42 0.49 -16.93
C ALA A 255 22.34 0.04 -17.91
N ARG A 256 22.73 -0.17 -19.17
CA ARG A 256 21.95 -0.92 -20.15
C ARG A 256 22.16 -2.41 -19.91
N LEU A 257 21.06 -3.16 -19.83
CA LEU A 257 21.03 -4.61 -19.69
C LEU A 257 20.52 -5.22 -21.00
N ASN A 258 21.11 -6.34 -21.41
CA ASN A 258 20.62 -7.14 -22.55
C ASN A 258 19.47 -8.06 -22.10
N LEU A 259 18.47 -7.47 -21.45
CA LEU A 259 17.25 -8.15 -21.01
C LEU A 259 16.01 -7.29 -21.27
N PRO A 260 14.86 -7.91 -21.59
CA PRO A 260 13.59 -7.20 -21.72
C PRO A 260 13.18 -6.52 -20.40
N ALA A 261 12.66 -5.29 -20.50
CA ALA A 261 12.27 -4.48 -19.33
C ALA A 261 11.28 -5.18 -18.38
N HIS A 262 10.34 -5.97 -18.92
CA HIS A 262 9.32 -6.66 -18.12
C HIS A 262 9.88 -7.81 -17.26
N ILE A 263 11.03 -8.37 -17.65
CA ILE A 263 11.75 -9.37 -16.85
C ILE A 263 12.51 -8.67 -15.73
N VAL A 264 13.24 -7.61 -16.07
CA VAL A 264 14.03 -6.84 -15.09
C VAL A 264 13.13 -6.21 -14.03
N ALA A 265 12.00 -5.60 -14.43
CA ALA A 265 11.05 -4.94 -13.53
C ALA A 265 10.49 -5.83 -12.41
N ARG A 266 10.42 -7.16 -12.64
CA ARG A 266 9.93 -8.14 -11.66
C ARG A 266 10.88 -8.34 -10.49
N TRP A 267 12.18 -8.27 -10.76
CA TRP A 267 13.25 -8.63 -9.82
C TRP A 267 14.08 -7.43 -9.38
N ALA A 268 13.91 -6.28 -10.03
CA ALA A 268 14.59 -5.06 -9.66
C ALA A 268 14.22 -4.66 -8.21
N PRO A 269 15.21 -4.29 -7.38
CA PRO A 269 14.95 -3.87 -6.00
C PRO A 269 13.97 -2.71 -5.92
N GLY A 270 13.25 -2.59 -4.81
CA GLY A 270 12.43 -1.41 -4.55
C GLY A 270 13.26 -0.13 -4.75
N GLY A 271 12.71 0.89 -5.41
CA GLY A 271 13.50 2.10 -5.67
C GLY A 271 14.56 2.00 -6.75
N SER A 272 14.50 0.99 -7.60
CA SER A 272 15.08 1.08 -8.95
C SER A 272 14.09 1.71 -9.94
N VAL A 273 14.63 2.25 -11.04
CA VAL A 273 13.87 2.62 -12.24
C VAL A 273 14.26 1.68 -13.37
N VAL A 274 13.26 1.09 -14.00
CA VAL A 274 13.42 0.24 -15.19
C VAL A 274 12.77 0.96 -16.35
N GLU A 275 13.61 1.47 -17.24
CA GLU A 275 13.23 2.17 -18.46
C GLU A 275 13.26 1.20 -19.64
N HIS A 276 12.17 1.15 -20.39
CA HIS A 276 12.11 0.37 -21.62
C HIS A 276 12.87 1.06 -22.74
N LEU A 277 13.83 0.35 -23.34
CA LEU A 277 14.53 0.84 -24.53
C LEU A 277 13.92 0.18 -25.78
N ASP A 278 13.78 -1.14 -25.77
CA ASP A 278 13.15 -1.93 -26.82
C ASP A 278 12.76 -3.35 -26.31
N SER A 279 12.43 -4.28 -27.21
CA SER A 279 12.01 -5.64 -26.88
C SER A 279 13.08 -6.51 -26.20
N GLU A 280 14.37 -6.21 -26.39
CA GLU A 280 15.49 -7.01 -25.91
C GLU A 280 16.32 -6.29 -24.84
N TYR A 281 16.25 -4.97 -24.77
CA TYR A 281 17.09 -4.17 -23.89
C TYR A 281 16.27 -3.24 -22.99
N CYS A 282 16.81 -3.01 -21.80
CA CYS A 282 16.30 -2.01 -20.87
C CYS A 282 17.43 -1.25 -20.19
N ARG A 283 17.10 -0.09 -19.63
CA ARG A 283 18.00 0.63 -18.74
C ARG A 283 17.53 0.47 -17.30
N LEU A 284 18.44 0.04 -16.44
CA LEU A 284 18.20 -0.10 -15.01
C LEU A 284 18.99 0.96 -14.27
N THR A 285 18.29 1.81 -13.51
CA THR A 285 18.90 2.82 -12.63
C THR A 285 18.57 2.48 -11.18
N LEU A 286 19.58 2.38 -10.33
CA LEU A 286 19.41 2.04 -8.91
C LEU A 286 20.46 2.73 -8.04
N GLY A 287 20.13 2.91 -6.76
CA GLY A 287 21.03 3.47 -5.76
C GLY A 287 21.51 2.43 -4.76
N ALA A 288 22.71 2.63 -4.20
CA ALA A 288 23.23 1.85 -3.07
C ALA A 288 24.27 2.66 -2.28
N TRP A 289 24.64 2.16 -1.09
CA TRP A 289 25.69 2.77 -0.25
C TRP A 289 27.08 2.80 -0.90
N SER A 290 27.31 1.98 -1.94
CA SER A 290 28.59 1.95 -2.64
C SER A 290 28.45 1.52 -4.10
N TRP A 291 29.37 1.97 -4.94
CA TRP A 291 29.49 1.54 -6.34
C TRP A 291 29.65 0.02 -6.50
N ALA A 292 30.29 -0.66 -5.55
CA ALA A 292 30.42 -2.12 -5.59
C ALA A 292 29.08 -2.83 -5.32
N GLY A 293 28.22 -2.25 -4.46
CA GLY A 293 26.86 -2.75 -4.24
C GLY A 293 25.99 -2.64 -5.49
N ILE A 294 26.07 -1.51 -6.20
CA ILE A 294 25.37 -1.34 -7.49
C ILE A 294 25.85 -2.39 -8.50
N ALA A 295 27.17 -2.51 -8.68
CA ALA A 295 27.74 -3.50 -9.58
C ALA A 295 27.32 -4.94 -9.21
N GLY A 296 27.27 -5.26 -7.92
CA GLY A 296 26.80 -6.56 -7.43
C GLY A 296 25.34 -6.84 -7.77
N ILE A 297 24.43 -5.88 -7.58
CA ILE A 297 23.02 -6.02 -7.95
C ILE A 297 22.86 -6.15 -9.47
N LEU A 298 23.60 -5.38 -10.26
CA LEU A 298 23.57 -5.52 -11.72
C LEU A 298 24.04 -6.92 -12.16
N ALA A 299 25.05 -7.48 -11.49
CA ALA A 299 25.52 -8.84 -11.74
C ALA A 299 24.48 -9.94 -11.46
N THR A 300 23.51 -9.73 -10.57
CA THR A 300 22.50 -10.77 -10.29
C THR A 300 21.53 -11.01 -11.45
N PHE A 301 21.51 -10.13 -12.45
CA PHE A 301 20.69 -10.31 -13.66
C PHE A 301 21.35 -11.21 -14.70
N ASP A 302 22.61 -11.63 -14.48
CA ASP A 302 23.33 -12.60 -15.32
C ASP A 302 23.25 -12.30 -16.82
N THR A 303 23.56 -11.05 -17.18
CA THR A 303 23.51 -10.54 -18.55
C THR A 303 24.72 -9.64 -18.82
N GLU A 304 25.05 -9.47 -20.11
CA GLU A 304 25.96 -8.42 -20.53
C GLU A 304 25.42 -7.04 -20.15
N LEU A 305 26.34 -6.16 -19.72
CA LEU A 305 26.08 -4.79 -19.30
C LEU A 305 26.84 -3.81 -20.19
N SER A 306 26.18 -2.72 -20.57
CA SER A 306 26.78 -1.64 -21.36
C SER A 306 26.32 -0.27 -20.86
N GLU A 307 26.93 0.81 -21.36
CA GLU A 307 26.56 2.20 -21.03
C GLU A 307 26.51 2.48 -19.51
N LEU A 308 27.50 1.98 -18.76
CA LEU A 308 27.53 2.16 -17.31
C LEU A 308 27.87 3.62 -16.95
N HIS A 309 27.03 4.23 -16.14
CA HIS A 309 27.25 5.57 -15.60
C HIS A 309 26.95 5.62 -14.08
N PRO A 310 27.66 6.47 -13.32
CA PRO A 310 28.77 7.32 -13.73
C PRO A 310 30.11 6.53 -13.84
N PRO A 311 31.23 7.14 -14.29
CA PRO A 311 32.50 6.45 -14.46
C PRO A 311 32.99 5.69 -13.22
N GLU A 312 32.64 6.14 -12.02
CA GLU A 312 32.94 5.49 -10.74
C GLU A 312 32.38 4.06 -10.66
N LEU A 313 31.20 3.81 -11.27
CA LEU A 313 30.61 2.49 -11.38
C LEU A 313 31.48 1.57 -12.24
N VAL A 314 31.98 2.07 -13.38
CA VAL A 314 32.92 1.34 -14.25
C VAL A 314 34.19 0.97 -13.48
N HIS A 315 34.73 1.90 -12.70
CA HIS A 315 35.91 1.65 -11.85
C HIS A 315 35.62 0.58 -10.79
N ALA A 316 34.42 0.57 -10.21
CA ALA A 316 34.02 -0.46 -9.25
C ALA A 316 33.94 -1.85 -9.90
N CYS A 317 33.34 -1.99 -11.07
CA CYS A 317 33.32 -3.25 -11.83
C CYS A 317 34.76 -3.75 -12.08
N ARG A 318 35.66 -2.89 -12.58
CA ARG A 318 37.09 -3.25 -12.79
C ARG A 318 37.80 -3.71 -11.51
N ARG A 319 37.45 -3.15 -10.34
CA ARG A 319 38.00 -3.61 -9.05
C ARG A 319 37.44 -4.98 -8.66
N LEU A 320 36.15 -5.20 -8.84
CA LEU A 320 35.51 -6.48 -8.54
C LEU A 320 36.08 -7.60 -9.42
N THR A 321 36.22 -7.37 -10.73
CA THR A 321 36.86 -8.31 -11.65
C THR A 321 38.25 -8.71 -11.17
N ARG A 322 39.10 -7.75 -10.80
CA ARG A 322 40.45 -8.04 -10.28
C ARG A 322 40.44 -8.86 -9.00
N ARG A 323 39.52 -8.56 -8.07
CA ARG A 323 39.38 -9.30 -6.81
C ARG A 323 38.92 -10.74 -7.06
N TRP A 324 37.91 -10.94 -7.91
CA TRP A 324 37.40 -12.27 -8.20
C TRP A 324 38.39 -13.11 -9.01
N ALA A 325 39.09 -12.52 -9.98
CA ALA A 325 40.15 -13.21 -10.71
C ALA A 325 41.24 -13.74 -9.76
N SER A 326 41.68 -12.93 -8.78
CA SER A 326 42.70 -13.38 -7.82
C SER A 326 42.27 -14.56 -6.93
N ILE A 327 40.96 -14.80 -6.77
CA ILE A 327 40.43 -15.97 -6.04
C ILE A 327 40.44 -17.19 -6.96
N ALA A 328 39.94 -17.06 -8.19
CA ALA A 328 39.92 -18.14 -9.17
C ALA A 328 41.34 -18.64 -9.49
N ASP A 329 42.32 -17.73 -9.49
CA ASP A 329 43.74 -18.09 -9.69
C ASP A 329 44.35 -18.77 -8.45
N ALA A 330 43.84 -18.50 -7.24
CA ALA A 330 44.32 -19.09 -5.99
C ALA A 330 43.83 -20.53 -5.79
N GLU A 331 42.66 -20.90 -6.31
CA GLU A 331 42.14 -22.28 -6.27
C GLU A 331 42.88 -23.23 -7.23
N ASN A 332 43.62 -22.71 -8.20
CA ASN A 332 44.46 -23.52 -9.10
C ASN A 332 45.81 -23.96 -8.49
N LEU A 333 46.03 -23.74 -7.18
CA LEU A 333 47.32 -23.99 -6.51
C LEU A 333 47.35 -25.14 -5.49
N ASP A 334 46.29 -25.96 -5.34
CA ASP A 334 46.44 -27.20 -4.55
C ASP A 334 45.60 -28.41 -5.05
N PRO A 335 46.16 -29.25 -5.94
CA PRO A 335 45.72 -30.61 -6.15
C PRO A 335 46.57 -31.64 -5.38
N SER A 336 47.20 -31.26 -4.26
CA SER A 336 48.22 -32.08 -3.59
C SER A 336 48.06 -32.17 -2.07
N HIS A 337 46.84 -32.47 -1.62
CA HIS A 337 46.62 -33.12 -0.33
C HIS A 337 45.46 -34.13 -0.41
N GLU A 338 45.75 -35.29 -0.98
CA GLU A 338 45.05 -36.56 -0.69
C GLU A 338 46.07 -37.62 -0.27
#